data_AF-A0A0C9XTC3-F1
#
_entry.id   AF-A0A0C9XTC3-F1
#
_cell.length_a   1.000
_cell.length_b   1.000
_cell.length_c   1.000
_cell.angle_alpha   90.00
_cell.angle_beta   90.00
_cell.angle_gamma   90.00
#
_symmetry.space_group_name_H-M   'P 1'
#
loop_
_entity.id
_entity.type
_entity.pdbx_description
1 polymer ?
#
loop_
_entity_poly.entity_id
_entity_poly.type
_entity_poly.pdbx_seq_one_letter_code
_entity_poly.pdbx_strand_id
1 'polypeptide(L)'
;MDIACSSCGALHWMVEKLSDSSKRNLRFGTCCMDGKVQLPPLQPPPEPLQRLLTSNDADAVAFREVGWKYNRAFSFTSLGVSEDRTVNEGFRWGPPVFRICGDLCHRSGALTTEGEIKCYAQLWVLEPRAALEARMDNNIDLDQDVMHGLQTMLGEHHQYVSLCF
;
A
#
# COMPACT_ATOMS: atom_id res chain seq x y z
N MET A 1 -14.91 17.90 2.69
CA MET A 1 -13.78 18.70 3.15
C MET A 1 -13.51 19.75 2.11
N ASP A 2 -13.74 21.00 2.46
CA ASP A 2 -13.85 22.14 1.54
C ASP A 2 -13.17 23.40 2.09
N ILE A 3 -12.74 23.38 3.35
CA ILE A 3 -12.06 24.51 3.99
C ILE A 3 -10.59 24.16 4.20
N ALA A 4 -9.70 24.91 3.55
CA ALA A 4 -8.27 24.77 3.75
C ALA A 4 -7.82 25.44 5.06
N CYS A 5 -7.03 24.73 5.86
CA CYS A 5 -6.32 25.30 7.00
C CYS A 5 -5.37 26.41 6.51
N SER A 6 -5.43 27.59 7.13
CA SER A 6 -4.59 28.74 6.77
C SER A 6 -3.09 28.51 7.01
N SER A 7 -2.73 27.59 7.90
CA SER A 7 -1.33 27.31 8.25
C SER A 7 -0.69 26.22 7.39
N CYS A 8 -1.41 25.13 7.10
CA CYS A 8 -0.84 23.95 6.41
C CYS A 8 -1.57 23.53 5.13
N GLY A 9 -2.68 24.18 4.77
CA GLY A 9 -3.45 23.85 3.57
C GLY A 9 -4.29 22.57 3.65
N ALA A 10 -4.24 21.81 4.75
CA ALA A 10 -5.06 20.61 4.93
C ALA A 10 -6.56 20.95 4.82
N LEU A 11 -7.32 20.10 4.12
CA LEU A 11 -8.75 20.29 3.93
C LEU A 11 -9.53 19.74 5.14
N HIS A 12 -10.48 20.52 5.63
CA HIS A 12 -11.32 20.21 6.78
C HIS A 12 -12.80 20.42 6.47
N TRP A 13 -13.66 19.87 7.33
CA TRP A 13 -15.05 20.30 7.45
C TRP A 13 -15.17 21.46 8.43
N MET A 14 -16.14 22.34 8.24
CA MET A 14 -16.37 23.49 9.13
C MET A 14 -16.58 23.08 10.61
N VAL A 15 -17.14 21.90 10.85
CA VAL A 15 -17.39 21.38 12.21
C VAL A 15 -16.12 21.03 12.98
N GLU A 16 -15.00 20.83 12.28
CA GLU A 16 -13.70 20.48 12.89
C GLU A 16 -12.93 21.72 13.36
N LYS A 17 -13.48 22.91 13.16
CA LYS A 17 -12.85 24.15 13.62
C LYS A 17 -12.75 24.16 15.15
N LEU A 18 -11.70 24.80 15.66
CA LEU A 18 -11.60 25.04 17.10
C LEU A 18 -12.76 25.92 17.60
N SER A 19 -13.22 25.66 18.82
CA SER A 19 -14.32 26.40 19.45
C SER A 19 -14.01 27.91 19.54
N ASP A 20 -12.75 28.23 19.84
CA ASP A 20 -12.18 29.58 19.93
C ASP A 20 -11.73 30.14 18.56
N SER A 21 -12.15 29.52 17.45
CA SER A 21 -11.90 30.07 16.11
C SER A 21 -13.01 31.03 15.69
N SER A 22 -12.61 32.19 15.15
CA SER A 22 -13.55 33.13 14.55
C SER A 22 -14.00 32.67 13.17
N LYS A 23 -15.11 33.23 12.65
CA LYS A 23 -15.55 33.00 11.26
C LYS A 23 -14.60 33.59 10.21
N ARG A 24 -13.76 34.57 10.59
CA ARG A 24 -12.77 35.22 9.71
C ARG A 24 -11.41 34.53 9.73
N ASN A 25 -11.08 33.86 10.83
CA ASN A 25 -9.84 33.10 11.00
C ASN A 25 -10.19 31.72 11.55
N LEU A 26 -10.50 30.81 10.63
CA LEU A 26 -10.79 29.41 10.94
C LEU A 26 -9.48 28.70 11.30
N ARG A 27 -9.46 28.09 12.47
CA ARG A 27 -8.30 27.41 13.04
C ARG A 27 -8.64 25.96 13.26
N PHE A 28 -7.69 25.07 12.98
CA PHE A 28 -7.84 23.63 13.07
C PHE A 28 -6.71 23.04 13.92
N GLY A 29 -7.08 22.23 14.91
CA GLY A 29 -6.11 21.58 15.80
C GLY A 29 -5.59 20.25 15.26
N THR A 30 -6.34 19.58 14.39
CA THR A 30 -6.09 18.19 13.98
C THR A 30 -5.00 18.02 12.94
N CYS A 31 -4.69 19.04 12.13
CA CYS A 31 -3.69 18.94 11.05
C CYS A 31 -2.28 19.39 11.45
N CYS A 32 -2.17 20.58 12.04
CA CYS A 32 -0.89 21.23 12.34
C CYS A 32 -0.84 21.79 13.77
N MET A 33 -1.75 21.34 14.65
CA MET A 33 -1.86 21.82 16.03
C MET A 33 -2.00 23.35 16.10
N ASP A 34 -2.87 23.94 15.28
CA ASP A 34 -3.03 25.40 15.14
C ASP A 34 -1.74 26.12 14.70
N GLY A 35 -1.07 25.56 13.68
CA GLY A 35 0.16 26.12 13.10
C GLY A 35 1.44 25.86 13.90
N LYS A 36 1.36 25.09 15.00
CA LYS A 36 2.52 24.73 15.84
C LYS A 36 3.41 23.65 15.22
N VAL A 37 2.86 22.84 14.31
CA VAL A 37 3.59 21.76 13.64
C VAL A 37 3.66 22.07 12.15
N GLN A 38 4.88 22.13 11.62
CA GLN A 38 5.13 22.21 10.18
C GLN A 38 5.52 20.81 9.68
N LEU A 39 4.58 20.10 9.07
CA LEU A 39 4.88 18.83 8.42
C LEU A 39 5.55 19.09 7.07
N PRO A 40 6.62 18.37 6.71
CA PRO A 40 7.14 18.44 5.36
C PRO A 40 6.09 17.94 4.36
N PRO A 41 6.06 18.48 3.15
CA PRO A 41 5.17 17.97 2.12
C PRO A 41 5.51 16.51 1.82
N LEU A 42 4.47 15.71 1.58
CA LEU A 42 4.64 14.34 1.13
C LEU A 42 5.38 14.36 -0.21
N GLN A 43 6.49 13.62 -0.29
CA GLN A 43 7.17 13.42 -1.56
C GLN A 43 6.28 12.57 -2.47
N PRO A 44 6.23 12.88 -3.77
CA PRO A 44 5.51 12.04 -4.71
C PRO A 44 6.12 10.62 -4.70
N PRO A 45 5.30 9.57 -4.87
CA PRO A 45 5.83 8.24 -5.05
C PRO A 45 6.72 8.20 -6.31
N PRO A 46 7.74 7.32 -6.36
CA PRO A 46 8.54 7.15 -7.57
C PRO A 46 7.71 6.55 -8.73
N GLU A 47 8.17 6.76 -9.96
CA GLU A 47 7.59 6.07 -11.12
C GLU A 47 7.99 4.58 -11.13
N PRO A 48 7.12 3.67 -11.59
CA PRO A 48 5.84 3.91 -12.26
C PRO A 48 4.64 4.09 -11.31
N LEU A 49 4.84 3.99 -9.98
CA LEU A 49 3.74 3.97 -9.02
C LEU A 49 2.92 5.27 -9.04
N GLN A 50 3.57 6.43 -9.23
CA GLN A 50 2.85 7.69 -9.35
C GLN A 50 1.85 7.69 -10.50
N ARG A 51 2.27 7.31 -11.71
CA ARG A 51 1.36 7.19 -12.86
C ARG A 51 0.28 6.15 -12.61
N LEU A 52 0.63 4.97 -12.07
CA LEU A 52 -0.34 3.91 -11.79
C LEU A 52 -1.44 4.36 -10.80
N LEU A 53 -1.11 5.25 -9.86
CA LEU A 53 -2.07 5.79 -8.89
C LEU A 53 -2.91 6.96 -9.42
N THR A 54 -2.45 7.69 -10.44
CA THR A 54 -3.06 8.99 -10.82
C THR A 54 -3.54 9.08 -12.26
N SER A 55 -2.97 8.30 -13.17
CA SER A 55 -3.32 8.32 -14.60
C SER A 55 -4.64 7.62 -14.91
N ASN A 56 -5.27 8.01 -16.02
CA ASN A 56 -6.46 7.35 -16.57
C ASN A 56 -6.13 6.33 -17.67
N ASP A 57 -4.85 5.97 -17.83
CA ASP A 57 -4.42 4.89 -18.71
C ASP A 57 -5.09 3.57 -18.31
N ALA A 58 -5.34 2.69 -19.28
CA ALA A 58 -6.06 1.43 -19.06
C ALA A 58 -5.36 0.53 -18.02
N ASP A 59 -4.03 0.47 -18.05
CA ASP A 59 -3.22 -0.29 -17.10
C ASP A 59 -3.24 0.33 -15.69
N ALA A 60 -3.22 1.66 -15.59
CA ALA A 60 -3.32 2.37 -14.32
C ALA A 60 -4.71 2.19 -13.67
N VAL A 61 -5.78 2.21 -14.46
CA VAL A 61 -7.14 1.91 -14.00
C VAL A 61 -7.21 0.47 -13.50
N ALA A 62 -6.76 -0.51 -14.30
CA ALA A 62 -6.75 -1.91 -13.93
C ALA A 62 -5.89 -2.18 -12.67
N PHE A 63 -4.72 -1.54 -12.56
CA PHE A 63 -3.87 -1.62 -11.38
C PHE A 63 -4.61 -1.18 -10.12
N ARG A 64 -5.35 -0.06 -10.15
CA ARG A 64 -6.08 0.43 -8.97
C ARG A 64 -7.21 -0.50 -8.53
N GLU A 65 -7.82 -1.25 -9.45
CA GLU A 65 -8.85 -2.24 -9.11
C GLU A 65 -8.28 -3.43 -8.31
N VAL A 66 -7.04 -3.84 -8.60
CA VAL A 66 -6.41 -5.03 -8.00
C VAL A 66 -5.08 -4.74 -7.30
N GLY A 67 -4.80 -3.49 -6.93
CA GLY A 67 -3.51 -3.05 -6.37
C GLY A 67 -3.07 -3.84 -5.13
N TRP A 68 -4.03 -4.34 -4.35
CA TRP A 68 -3.78 -5.23 -3.21
C TRP A 68 -3.10 -6.55 -3.60
N LYS A 69 -3.32 -7.07 -4.81
CA LYS A 69 -2.64 -8.28 -5.33
C LYS A 69 -1.17 -7.99 -5.60
N TYR A 70 -0.84 -6.85 -6.22
CA TYR A 70 0.54 -6.42 -6.40
C TYR A 70 1.23 -6.22 -5.04
N ASN A 71 0.58 -5.55 -4.09
CA ASN A 71 1.12 -5.41 -2.73
C ASN A 71 1.39 -6.78 -2.07
N ARG A 72 0.52 -7.76 -2.29
CA ARG A 72 0.72 -9.14 -1.81
C ARG A 72 1.90 -9.82 -2.50
N ALA A 73 2.05 -9.66 -3.82
CA ALA A 73 3.13 -10.25 -4.60
C ALA A 73 4.52 -9.73 -4.20
N PHE A 74 4.59 -8.51 -3.67
CA PHE A 74 5.83 -7.91 -3.15
C PHE A 74 6.01 -8.07 -1.62
N SER A 75 5.09 -8.73 -0.92
CA SER A 75 5.22 -8.90 0.53
C SER A 75 6.42 -9.77 0.91
N PHE A 76 7.18 -9.35 1.92
CA PHE A 76 8.28 -10.14 2.50
C PHE A 76 7.79 -11.29 3.38
N THR A 77 6.56 -11.22 3.88
CA THR A 77 6.00 -12.22 4.80
C THR A 77 4.59 -12.61 4.40
N SER A 78 4.24 -13.86 4.69
CA SER A 78 2.85 -14.29 4.66
C SER A 78 2.15 -13.87 5.95
N LEU A 79 0.83 -13.68 5.86
CA LEU A 79 0.00 -13.37 7.01
C LEU A 79 -0.48 -14.67 7.66
N GLY A 80 -0.08 -14.93 8.90
CA GLY A 80 -0.58 -16.02 9.72
C GLY A 80 -1.74 -15.55 10.57
N VAL A 81 -2.96 -15.75 10.10
CA VAL A 81 -4.20 -15.35 10.80
C VAL A 81 -5.26 -16.45 10.68
N SER A 82 -6.15 -16.50 11.67
CA SER A 82 -7.41 -17.24 11.55
C SER A 82 -8.48 -16.31 10.97
N GLU A 83 -8.71 -16.43 9.67
CA GLU A 83 -9.70 -15.63 8.93
C GLU A 83 -11.11 -16.20 9.13
N ASP A 84 -12.04 -15.37 9.60
CA ASP A 84 -13.47 -15.71 9.66
C ASP A 84 -14.15 -15.29 8.35
N ARG A 85 -14.30 -16.27 7.44
CA ARG A 85 -14.92 -16.05 6.12
C ARG A 85 -16.44 -16.00 6.15
N THR A 86 -17.06 -16.47 7.24
CA THR A 86 -18.53 -16.55 7.36
C THR A 86 -19.19 -15.18 7.29
N VAL A 87 -18.47 -14.11 7.63
CA VAL A 87 -18.96 -12.73 7.60
C VAL A 87 -19.32 -12.27 6.18
N ASN A 88 -18.68 -12.84 5.15
CA ASN A 88 -18.99 -12.52 3.76
C ASN A 88 -20.02 -13.49 3.15
N GLU A 89 -20.50 -14.48 3.91
CA GLU A 89 -21.54 -15.40 3.46
C GLU A 89 -22.93 -14.77 3.69
N GLY A 90 -23.68 -14.57 2.60
CA GLY A 90 -25.08 -14.10 2.64
C GLY A 90 -25.30 -12.62 2.34
N PHE A 91 -24.38 -11.72 2.72
CA PHE A 91 -24.51 -10.28 2.47
C PHE A 91 -23.59 -9.83 1.33
N ARG A 92 -24.10 -9.83 0.07
CA ARG A 92 -23.31 -9.49 -1.14
C ARG A 92 -23.30 -8.00 -1.51
N TRP A 93 -23.89 -7.13 -0.69
CA TRP A 93 -24.12 -5.71 -1.01
C TRP A 93 -23.16 -4.73 -0.30
N GLY A 94 -21.99 -5.21 0.14
CA GLY A 94 -20.96 -4.38 0.78
C GLY A 94 -19.55 -4.81 0.39
N PRO A 95 -18.53 -3.95 0.61
CA PRO A 95 -17.13 -4.33 0.44
C PRO A 95 -16.78 -5.55 1.30
N PRO A 96 -15.92 -6.46 0.81
CA PRO A 96 -15.55 -7.66 1.55
C PRO A 96 -14.93 -7.30 2.91
N VAL A 97 -15.40 -7.95 3.97
CA VAL A 97 -14.90 -7.77 5.33
C VAL A 97 -13.79 -8.77 5.58
N PHE A 98 -12.59 -8.28 5.88
CA PHE A 98 -11.50 -9.10 6.37
C PHE A 98 -11.55 -9.14 7.91
N ARG A 99 -12.04 -10.24 8.47
CA ARG A 99 -12.18 -10.43 9.92
C ARG A 99 -11.16 -11.44 10.43
N ILE A 100 -10.38 -11.01 11.42
CA ILE A 100 -9.38 -11.84 12.10
C ILE A 100 -9.90 -12.19 13.49
N CYS A 101 -9.82 -13.46 13.86
CA CYS A 101 -10.07 -13.93 15.22
C CYS A 101 -8.76 -14.41 15.84
N GLY A 102 -8.41 -13.92 17.03
CA GLY A 102 -7.17 -14.28 17.71
C GLY A 102 -5.96 -13.46 17.25
N ASP A 103 -4.79 -14.10 17.24
CA ASP A 103 -3.51 -13.41 17.02
C ASP A 103 -3.18 -13.24 15.53
N LEU A 104 -2.58 -12.09 15.20
CA LEU A 104 -1.98 -11.81 13.91
C LEU A 104 -0.47 -12.02 14.02
N CYS A 105 0.09 -12.92 13.21
CA CYS A 105 1.54 -13.08 13.09
C CYS A 105 2.01 -12.94 11.64
N HIS A 106 3.24 -12.46 11.46
CA HIS A 106 3.93 -12.46 10.18
C HIS A 106 4.82 -13.70 10.08
N ARG A 107 4.64 -14.49 9.03
CA ARG A 107 5.42 -15.70 8.78
C ARG A 107 6.35 -15.48 7.59
N SER A 108 7.63 -15.34 7.88
CA SER A 108 8.70 -15.18 6.89
C SER A 108 9.09 -16.49 6.20
N GLY A 109 8.85 -17.65 6.83
CA GLY A 109 9.28 -18.94 6.31
C GLY A 109 10.80 -19.12 6.36
N ALA A 110 11.28 -20.27 5.89
CA ALA A 110 12.71 -20.52 5.72
C ALA A 110 13.22 -19.83 4.45
N LEU A 111 14.42 -19.24 4.48
CA LEU A 111 15.03 -18.60 3.30
C LEU A 111 15.57 -19.62 2.28
N THR A 112 15.80 -20.86 2.70
CA THR A 112 16.38 -21.92 1.89
C THR A 112 15.56 -23.21 2.02
N THR A 113 14.87 -23.59 0.96
CA THR A 113 14.28 -24.93 0.81
C THR A 113 14.61 -25.46 -0.58
N GLU A 114 15.16 -26.67 -0.65
CA GLU A 114 15.42 -27.34 -1.93
C GLU A 114 14.09 -27.84 -2.50
N GLY A 115 13.78 -27.45 -3.75
CA GLY A 115 12.66 -27.99 -4.51
C GLY A 115 11.28 -27.34 -4.28
N GLU A 116 11.16 -26.31 -3.45
CA GLU A 116 9.90 -25.59 -3.26
C GLU A 116 9.75 -24.35 -4.17
N ILE A 117 8.48 -24.02 -4.47
CA ILE A 117 8.13 -22.77 -5.16
C ILE A 117 8.53 -21.60 -4.26
N LYS A 118 9.41 -20.75 -4.77
CA LYS A 118 9.91 -19.61 -4.01
C LYS A 118 8.81 -18.58 -3.81
N CYS A 119 8.69 -18.07 -2.59
CA CYS A 119 7.67 -17.10 -2.22
C CYS A 119 8.16 -16.09 -1.18
N TYR A 120 7.48 -14.93 -1.11
CA TYR A 120 7.73 -13.87 -0.13
C TYR A 120 9.21 -13.44 -0.06
N ALA A 121 9.84 -13.46 1.12
CA ALA A 121 11.24 -13.10 1.35
C ALA A 121 12.22 -13.83 0.43
N GLN A 122 11.96 -15.10 0.08
CA GLN A 122 12.86 -15.89 -0.77
C GLN A 122 13.01 -15.29 -2.17
N LEU A 123 12.00 -14.57 -2.65
CA LEU A 123 12.01 -13.97 -3.97
C LEU A 123 12.89 -12.71 -4.07
N TRP A 124 13.32 -12.16 -2.93
CA TRP A 124 14.21 -10.99 -2.88
C TRP A 124 15.70 -11.36 -2.88
N VAL A 125 16.01 -12.65 -2.69
CA VAL A 125 17.38 -13.20 -2.75
C VAL A 125 17.73 -13.69 -4.17
N LEU A 126 16.76 -13.71 -5.08
CA LEU A 126 16.97 -14.16 -6.44
C LEU A 126 17.51 -13.04 -7.33
N GLU A 127 18.23 -13.44 -8.37
CA GLU A 127 18.51 -12.55 -9.49
C GLU A 127 17.20 -11.90 -9.98
N PRO A 128 17.19 -10.58 -10.26
CA PRO A 128 15.97 -9.84 -10.57
C PRO A 128 15.08 -10.48 -11.64
N ARG A 129 15.68 -11.11 -12.66
CA ARG A 129 14.95 -11.81 -13.71
C ARG A 129 14.21 -13.05 -13.19
N ALA A 130 14.90 -13.88 -12.40
CA ALA A 130 14.31 -15.07 -11.79
C ALA A 130 13.25 -14.70 -10.75
N ALA A 131 13.45 -13.59 -10.02
CA ALA A 131 12.47 -13.04 -9.09
C ALA A 131 11.17 -12.61 -9.78
N LEU A 132 11.28 -12.02 -10.98
CA LEU A 132 10.13 -11.61 -11.78
C LEU A 132 9.36 -12.82 -12.32
N GLU A 133 10.07 -13.80 -12.87
CA GLU A 133 9.46 -15.04 -13.40
C GLU A 133 8.69 -15.78 -12.31
N ALA A 134 9.31 -16.00 -11.16
CA ALA A 134 8.64 -16.63 -10.03
C ALA A 134 7.45 -15.80 -9.50
N ARG A 135 7.47 -14.47 -9.60
CA ARG A 135 6.30 -13.63 -9.28
C ARG A 135 5.16 -13.83 -10.25
N MET A 136 5.45 -13.91 -11.54
CA MET A 136 4.43 -14.12 -12.57
C MET A 136 3.83 -15.52 -12.48
N ASP A 137 4.65 -16.54 -12.23
CA ASP A 137 4.17 -17.92 -12.02
C ASP A 137 3.22 -18.01 -10.82
N ASN A 138 3.51 -17.25 -9.75
CA ASN A 138 2.67 -17.18 -8.55
C ASN A 138 1.41 -16.30 -8.71
N ASN A 139 1.36 -15.41 -9.73
CA ASN A 139 0.32 -14.40 -9.90
C ASN A 139 -0.06 -14.25 -11.38
N ILE A 140 -0.54 -15.33 -11.98
CA ILE A 140 -0.83 -15.46 -13.42
C ILE A 140 -1.86 -14.44 -13.97
N ASP A 141 -2.63 -13.81 -13.08
CA ASP A 141 -3.68 -12.85 -13.41
C ASP A 141 -3.22 -11.39 -13.33
N LEU A 142 -1.94 -11.14 -13.03
CA LEU A 142 -1.35 -9.81 -12.99
C LEU A 142 -0.65 -9.45 -14.30
N ASP A 143 -0.54 -8.15 -14.54
CA ASP A 143 0.14 -7.61 -15.71
C ASP A 143 1.66 -7.65 -15.50
N GLN A 144 2.36 -8.25 -16.47
CA GLN A 144 3.79 -8.47 -16.40
C GLN A 144 4.60 -7.16 -16.47
N ASP A 145 4.15 -6.18 -17.26
CA ASP A 145 4.85 -4.91 -17.43
C ASP A 145 4.72 -4.06 -16.17
N VAL A 146 3.53 -4.05 -15.55
CA VAL A 146 3.31 -3.42 -14.25
C VAL A 146 4.15 -4.10 -13.16
N MET A 147 4.16 -5.44 -13.11
CA MET A 147 4.98 -6.20 -12.15
C MET A 147 6.47 -5.86 -12.30
N HIS A 148 6.98 -5.87 -13.53
CA HIS A 148 8.37 -5.53 -13.81
C HIS A 148 8.70 -4.09 -13.39
N GLY A 149 7.86 -3.13 -13.77
CA GLY A 149 8.05 -1.72 -13.41
C GLY A 149 8.09 -1.49 -11.89
N LEU A 150 7.18 -2.14 -11.15
CA LEU A 150 7.16 -2.08 -9.69
C LEU A 150 8.38 -2.75 -9.05
N GLN A 151 8.83 -3.89 -9.59
CA GLN A 151 10.02 -4.58 -9.09
C GLN A 151 11.27 -3.70 -9.24
N THR A 152 11.46 -3.09 -10.41
CA THR A 152 12.58 -2.19 -10.68
C THR A 152 12.54 -0.98 -9.73
N MET A 153 11.39 -0.33 -9.62
CA MET A 153 11.18 0.80 -8.70
C MET A 153 11.51 0.42 -7.25
N LEU A 154 11.07 -0.75 -6.78
CA LEU A 154 11.38 -1.23 -5.44
C LEU A 154 12.88 -1.51 -5.27
N GLY A 155 13.54 -2.04 -6.29
CA GLY A 155 15.00 -2.22 -6.29
C GLY A 155 15.77 -0.90 -6.14
N GLU A 156 15.30 0.17 -6.76
CA GLU A 156 15.98 1.47 -6.78
C GLU A 156 15.68 2.33 -5.54
N HIS A 157 14.46 2.25 -5.00
CA HIS A 157 13.98 3.19 -3.98
C HIS A 157 13.72 2.55 -2.60
N HIS A 158 13.54 1.23 -2.50
CA HIS A 158 13.14 0.60 -1.25
C HIS A 158 14.36 0.21 -0.41
N GLN A 159 14.54 0.89 0.74
CA GLN A 159 15.71 0.75 1.62
C GLN A 159 16.04 -0.70 2.04
N TYR A 160 15.04 -1.57 2.12
CA TYR A 160 15.23 -2.96 2.57
C TYR A 160 15.43 -3.96 1.43
N VAL A 161 15.11 -3.60 0.19
CA VAL A 161 15.26 -4.53 -0.95
C VAL A 161 16.73 -4.74 -1.28
N SER A 162 17.53 -3.67 -1.19
CA SER A 162 18.98 -3.71 -1.45
C SER A 162 19.80 -4.39 -0.35
N LEU A 163 19.23 -4.63 0.84
CA LEU A 163 19.91 -5.27 1.97
C LEU A 163 19.91 -6.80 1.90
N CYS A 164 19.23 -7.40 0.92
CA CYS A 164 19.22 -8.84 0.71
C CYS A 164 20.45 -9.37 -0.04
N PHE A 165 21.49 -8.54 -0.21
CA PHE A 165 22.80 -8.86 -0.79
C PHE A 165 23.94 -8.39 0.11
#